data_AF-A0A2B8B0E2-F1
#
_entry.id   AF-A0A2B8B0E2-F1
#
_cell.length_a   1.000
_cell.length_b   1.000
_cell.length_c   1.000
_cell.angle_alpha   90.00
_cell.angle_beta   90.00
_cell.angle_gamma   90.00
#
_symmetry.space_group_name_H-M   'P 1'
#
loop_
_entity.id
_entity.type
_entity.pdbx_description
1 polymer ?
#
loop_
_entity_poly.entity_id
_entity_poly.type
_entity_poly.pdbx_seq_one_letter_code
_entity_poly.pdbx_strand_id
1 'polypeptide(L)'
;MLEDRTAAAPLIGRQPAPTPTPWPAAYPQGYAVVDVETTGLARDDRIVSAAVYRLDARGDVEDHWYTTVNPQRDPGPVWIHGLTSAELADAPLFPEIAQELAARLDGRVLVAHNAVFDWSMIAREFARAGDTAPVRERLC
;
A
#
# COMPACT_ATOMS: atom_id res chain seq x y z
N MET A 1 49.84 -45.47 19.92
CA MET A 1 49.64 -44.73 18.66
C MET A 1 48.40 -45.34 18.01
N LEU A 2 47.24 -44.97 18.55
CA LEU A 2 46.06 -44.41 17.87
C LEU A 2 45.37 -45.39 16.90
N GLU A 3 44.28 -45.97 17.39
CA GLU A 3 43.27 -46.69 16.62
C GLU A 3 42.49 -45.68 15.75
N ASP A 4 42.53 -45.88 14.43
CA ASP A 4 41.74 -45.10 13.47
C ASP A 4 40.30 -45.63 13.46
N ARG A 5 39.40 -44.93 14.17
CA ARG A 5 37.96 -45.15 14.09
C ARG A 5 37.38 -44.14 13.11
N THR A 6 37.37 -44.46 11.83
CA THR A 6 36.57 -43.72 10.85
C THR A 6 35.08 -44.02 11.07
N ALA A 7 34.40 -43.19 11.86
CA ALA A 7 32.95 -43.21 11.96
C ALA A 7 32.36 -42.53 10.71
N ALA A 8 31.64 -43.30 9.88
CA ALA A 8 30.84 -42.74 8.80
C ALA A 8 29.70 -41.90 9.40
N ALA A 9 29.63 -40.62 9.02
CA ALA A 9 28.51 -39.75 9.36
C ALA A 9 27.21 -40.31 8.74
N PRO A 10 26.07 -40.32 9.45
CA PRO A 10 24.83 -40.80 8.89
C PRO A 10 24.41 -39.89 7.74
N LEU A 11 24.06 -40.51 6.61
CA LEU A 11 23.44 -39.82 5.48
C LEU A 11 22.08 -39.30 5.96
N ILE A 12 22.00 -38.02 6.29
CA ILE A 12 20.74 -37.32 6.55
C ILE A 12 19.98 -37.34 5.23
N GLY A 13 19.03 -38.27 5.11
CA GLY A 13 18.17 -38.38 3.95
C GLY A 13 17.54 -37.02 3.66
N ARG A 14 17.76 -36.52 2.44
CA ARG A 14 17.23 -35.23 2.01
C ARG A 14 15.71 -35.31 2.07
N GLN A 15 15.12 -34.70 3.09
CA GLN A 15 13.67 -34.69 3.26
C GLN A 15 13.08 -33.92 2.06
N PRO A 16 12.08 -34.47 1.35
CA PRO A 16 11.46 -33.75 0.25
C PRO A 16 10.90 -32.42 0.77
N ALA A 17 11.06 -31.36 -0.02
CA ALA A 17 10.51 -30.06 0.32
C ALA A 17 9.00 -30.21 0.57
N PRO A 18 8.46 -29.56 1.61
CA PRO A 18 7.03 -29.66 1.90
C PRO A 18 6.22 -29.24 0.67
N THR A 19 5.21 -30.02 0.34
CA THR A 19 4.26 -29.68 -0.71
C THR A 19 3.58 -28.36 -0.34
N PRO A 20 3.53 -27.35 -1.22
CA PRO A 20 2.86 -26.10 -0.90
C PRO A 20 1.40 -26.37 -0.55
N THR A 21 0.98 -26.01 0.66
CA THR A 21 -0.43 -26.02 1.03
C THR A 21 -1.18 -25.04 0.12
N PRO A 22 -2.30 -25.44 -0.51
CA PRO A 22 -3.09 -24.52 -1.31
C PRO A 22 -3.50 -23.32 -0.45
N TRP A 23 -3.28 -22.11 -0.97
CA TRP A 23 -3.75 -20.90 -0.28
C TRP A 23 -5.28 -20.92 -0.26
N PRO A 24 -5.97 -20.62 0.86
CA PRO A 24 -7.40 -20.78 0.93
C PRO A 24 -8.11 -19.79 -0.02
N ALA A 25 -9.06 -20.28 -0.82
CA ALA A 25 -9.76 -19.48 -1.83
C ALA A 25 -10.66 -18.38 -1.25
N ALA A 26 -10.89 -18.39 0.07
CA ALA A 26 -11.65 -17.36 0.78
C ALA A 26 -10.83 -16.09 1.06
N TYR A 27 -9.50 -16.11 0.87
CA TYR A 27 -8.68 -14.91 1.04
C TYR A 27 -8.81 -13.97 -0.16
N PRO A 28 -8.63 -12.64 0.06
CA PRO A 28 -8.62 -11.67 -1.02
C PRO A 28 -7.63 -12.02 -2.12
N GLN A 29 -7.93 -11.61 -3.36
CA GLN A 29 -7.01 -11.81 -4.49
C GLN A 29 -5.70 -11.02 -4.32
N GLY A 30 -5.76 -9.90 -3.58
CA GLY A 30 -4.60 -9.09 -3.24
C GLY A 30 -4.98 -7.91 -2.36
N TYR A 31 -3.95 -7.23 -1.87
CA TYR A 31 -4.06 -6.08 -0.99
C TYR A 31 -3.49 -4.84 -1.68
N ALA A 32 -4.04 -3.69 -1.32
CA ALA A 32 -3.44 -2.38 -1.59
C ALA A 32 -3.11 -1.77 -0.22
N VAL A 33 -1.84 -1.78 0.15
CA VAL A 33 -1.37 -1.10 1.37
C VAL A 33 -1.22 0.37 1.04
N VAL A 34 -1.98 1.21 1.74
CA VAL A 34 -2.16 2.62 1.42
C VAL A 34 -1.72 3.46 2.60
N ASP A 35 -1.13 4.60 2.27
CA ASP A 35 -0.87 5.69 3.20
C ASP A 35 -1.07 7.02 2.46
N VAL A 36 -1.74 7.98 3.11
CA VAL A 36 -1.92 9.33 2.57
C VAL A 36 -1.48 10.39 3.56
N GLU A 37 -0.75 11.38 3.06
CA GLU A 37 -0.48 12.60 3.80
C GLU A 37 -1.47 13.68 3.38
N THR A 38 -1.83 14.56 4.32
CA THR A 38 -2.96 15.47 4.13
C THR A 38 -2.72 16.87 4.67
N THR A 39 -3.49 17.83 4.18
CA THR A 39 -3.48 19.21 4.71
C THR A 39 -4.02 19.32 6.15
N GLY A 40 -4.64 18.25 6.65
CA GLY A 40 -5.27 18.18 7.97
C GLY A 40 -6.29 17.04 8.04
N LEU A 41 -7.10 17.02 9.10
CA LEU A 41 -8.04 15.92 9.42
C LEU A 41 -9.53 16.29 9.17
N ALA A 42 -9.81 17.50 8.70
CA ALA A 42 -11.16 18.02 8.52
C ALA A 42 -11.85 17.48 7.26
N ARG A 43 -13.10 17.91 7.04
CA ARG A 43 -13.91 17.44 5.89
C ARG A 43 -13.41 17.98 4.55
N ASP A 44 -12.92 19.21 4.55
CA ASP A 44 -12.47 19.94 3.37
C ASP A 44 -10.97 19.80 3.10
N ASP A 45 -10.24 19.13 4.00
CA ASP A 45 -8.82 18.83 3.81
C ASP A 45 -8.55 17.97 2.58
N ARG A 46 -7.33 18.09 2.09
CA ARG A 46 -6.88 17.58 0.80
C ARG A 46 -5.71 16.62 0.97
N ILE A 47 -5.56 15.70 0.04
CA ILE A 47 -4.38 14.83 -0.03
C ILE A 47 -3.20 15.65 -0.56
N VAL A 48 -2.01 15.48 0.06
CA VAL A 48 -0.73 16.07 -0.39
C VAL A 48 0.28 15.02 -0.83
N SER A 49 0.11 13.76 -0.42
CA SER A 49 0.79 12.62 -1.05
C SER A 49 -0.01 11.34 -0.89
N ALA A 50 0.21 10.38 -1.79
CA ALA A 50 -0.40 9.07 -1.73
C ALA A 50 0.65 8.00 -2.05
N ALA A 51 0.66 6.93 -1.26
CA ALA A 51 1.47 5.74 -1.47
C ALA A 51 0.57 4.51 -1.61
N VAL A 52 0.95 3.60 -2.51
CA VAL A 52 0.32 2.28 -2.64
C VAL A 52 1.40 1.22 -2.84
N TYR A 53 1.36 0.17 -2.01
CA TYR A 53 1.99 -1.12 -2.32
C TYR A 53 0.90 -2.12 -2.70
N ARG A 54 1.03 -2.71 -3.89
CA ARG A 54 0.18 -3.80 -4.31
C ARG A 54 0.83 -5.11 -3.92
N LEU A 55 0.12 -5.87 -3.08
CA LEU A 55 0.55 -7.17 -2.63
C LEU A 55 -0.37 -8.25 -3.19
N ASP A 56 0.18 -9.40 -3.54
CA ASP A 56 -0.61 -10.58 -3.83
C ASP A 56 -1.25 -11.15 -2.54
N ALA A 57 -2.00 -12.25 -2.67
CA ALA A 57 -2.65 -12.89 -1.53
C ALA A 57 -1.69 -13.39 -0.43
N ARG A 58 -0.40 -13.56 -0.74
CA ARG A 58 0.66 -14.04 0.16
C ARG A 58 1.47 -12.91 0.78
N GLY A 59 1.26 -11.67 0.33
CA GLY A 59 2.01 -10.51 0.78
C GLY A 59 3.25 -10.21 -0.07
N ASP A 60 3.44 -10.92 -1.19
CA ASP A 60 4.54 -10.62 -2.11
C ASP A 60 4.23 -9.33 -2.89
N VAL A 61 5.23 -8.45 -3.01
CA VAL A 61 5.07 -7.14 -3.69
C VAL A 61 4.97 -7.34 -5.21
N GLU A 62 3.88 -6.88 -5.80
CA GLU A 62 3.63 -6.90 -7.24
C GLU A 62 3.97 -5.54 -7.89
N ASP A 63 3.72 -4.45 -7.17
CA ASP A 63 3.88 -3.07 -7.65
C ASP A 63 3.97 -2.12 -6.45
N HIS A 64 4.64 -0.99 -6.64
CA HIS A 64 4.70 0.10 -5.67
C HIS A 64 4.59 1.44 -6.38
N TRP A 65 3.92 2.38 -5.74
CA TRP A 65 3.67 3.69 -6.31
C TRP A 65 3.62 4.73 -5.20
N TYR A 66 4.20 5.89 -5.48
CA TYR A 66 4.18 7.05 -4.61
C TYR A 66 4.11 8.28 -5.48
N THR A 67 3.31 9.26 -5.07
CA THR A 67 3.30 10.58 -5.71
C THR A 67 2.94 11.66 -4.70
N THR A 68 3.49 12.85 -4.89
CA THR A 68 2.98 14.06 -4.26
C THR A 68 1.77 14.58 -5.04
N VAL A 69 0.94 15.36 -4.36
CA VAL A 69 -0.28 15.93 -4.95
C VAL A 69 -0.34 17.40 -4.57
N ASN A 70 -0.53 18.27 -5.55
CA ASN A 70 -0.74 19.69 -5.30
C ASN A 70 -2.16 19.90 -4.74
N PRO A 71 -2.32 20.32 -3.46
CA PRO A 71 -3.63 20.47 -2.85
C PRO A 71 -4.33 21.79 -3.25
N GLN A 72 -3.63 22.66 -4.00
CA GLN A 72 -4.04 24.02 -4.36
C GLN A 72 -4.40 24.90 -3.15
N ARG A 73 -3.74 24.66 -2.01
CA ARG A 73 -3.89 25.40 -0.75
C ARG A 73 -2.64 25.20 0.11
N ASP A 74 -2.65 25.79 1.30
CA ASP A 74 -1.64 25.52 2.32
C ASP A 74 -1.54 24.00 2.60
N PRO A 75 -0.32 23.41 2.61
CA PRO A 75 -0.13 21.99 2.79
C PRO A 75 -0.40 21.52 4.22
N GLY A 76 -0.72 22.42 5.15
CA GLY A 76 -0.95 22.08 6.54
C GLY A 76 0.35 21.94 7.34
N PRO A 77 0.39 21.05 8.34
CA PRO A 77 1.50 20.95 9.28
C PRO A 77 2.72 20.29 8.64
N VAL A 78 3.50 21.06 7.87
CA VAL A 78 4.73 20.61 7.20
C VAL A 78 5.71 19.91 8.15
N TRP A 79 5.73 20.25 9.44
CA TRP A 79 6.57 19.59 10.43
C TRP A 79 6.19 18.12 10.73
N ILE A 80 5.02 17.66 10.27
CA ILE A 80 4.57 16.27 10.36
C ILE A 80 5.04 15.47 9.15
N HIS A 81 4.68 15.90 7.94
CA HIS A 81 4.87 15.13 6.70
C HIS A 81 6.04 15.62 5.82
N GLY A 82 6.63 16.78 6.14
CA GLY A 82 7.82 17.33 5.45
C GLY A 82 7.57 18.02 4.11
N LEU A 83 6.34 18.02 3.58
CA LEU A 83 6.03 18.52 2.23
C LEU A 83 5.70 20.01 2.25
N THR A 84 6.58 20.83 1.67
CA THR A 84 6.43 22.28 1.58
C THR A 84 5.55 22.71 0.40
N SER A 85 5.00 23.92 0.47
CA SER A 85 4.26 24.51 -0.66
C SER A 85 5.10 24.63 -1.93
N ALA A 86 6.43 24.81 -1.81
CA ALA A 86 7.33 24.91 -2.95
C ALA A 86 7.51 23.54 -3.65
N GLU A 87 7.66 22.46 -2.89
CA GLU A 87 7.77 21.10 -3.43
C GLU A 87 6.47 20.63 -4.08
N LEU A 88 5.32 21.06 -3.54
CA LEU A 88 4.00 20.69 -4.05
C LEU A 88 3.49 21.57 -5.19
N ALA A 89 4.15 22.69 -5.49
CA ALA A 89 3.69 23.63 -6.51
C ALA A 89 3.60 22.99 -7.90
N ASP A 90 4.59 22.18 -8.25
CA ASP A 90 4.71 21.50 -9.54
C ASP A 90 4.20 20.04 -9.51
N ALA A 91 3.69 19.58 -8.36
CA ALA A 91 3.09 18.26 -8.23
C ALA A 91 1.77 18.17 -9.02
N PRO A 92 1.38 16.99 -9.50
CA PRO A 92 0.11 16.82 -10.20
C PRO A 92 -1.08 17.13 -9.28
N LEU A 93 -2.18 17.61 -9.86
CA LEU A 93 -3.46 17.71 -9.18
C LEU A 93 -4.08 16.31 -9.00
N PHE A 94 -4.97 16.17 -8.02
CA PHE A 94 -5.63 14.89 -7.78
C PHE A 94 -6.33 14.29 -9.03
N PRO A 95 -7.08 15.04 -9.86
CA PRO A 95 -7.71 14.48 -11.05
C PRO A 95 -6.73 13.86 -12.05
N GLU A 96 -5.47 14.32 -12.07
CA GLU A 96 -4.43 13.81 -12.97
C GLU A 96 -3.89 12.45 -12.52
N ILE A 97 -3.95 12.15 -11.21
CA ILE A 97 -3.53 10.85 -10.65
C ILE A 97 -4.69 9.90 -10.38
N ALA A 98 -5.94 10.36 -10.44
CA ALA A 98 -7.11 9.61 -9.98
C ALA A 98 -7.27 8.25 -10.69
N GLN A 99 -7.10 8.22 -12.01
CA GLN A 99 -7.18 6.98 -12.80
C GLN A 99 -6.06 5.99 -12.45
N GLU A 100 -4.85 6.52 -12.25
CA GLU A 100 -3.69 5.73 -11.89
C GLU A 100 -3.83 5.10 -10.49
N LEU A 101 -4.32 5.89 -9.52
CA LEU A 101 -4.64 5.42 -8.17
C LEU A 101 -5.78 4.40 -8.20
N ALA A 102 -6.85 4.65 -8.96
CA ALA A 102 -7.98 3.73 -9.10
C ALA A 102 -7.54 2.35 -9.60
N ALA A 103 -6.68 2.31 -10.63
CA ALA A 103 -6.16 1.06 -11.18
C ALA A 103 -5.37 0.23 -10.14
N ARG A 104 -4.74 0.89 -9.17
CA ARG A 104 -3.99 0.22 -8.10
C ARG A 104 -4.85 -0.23 -6.92
N LEU A 105 -6.00 0.40 -6.73
CA LEU A 105 -6.98 0.06 -5.69
C LEU A 105 -7.99 -0.99 -6.15
N ASP A 106 -8.29 -1.06 -7.45
CA ASP A 106 -9.36 -1.90 -7.98
C ASP A 106 -9.16 -3.39 -7.66
N GLY A 107 -10.25 -4.04 -7.28
CA GLY A 107 -10.28 -5.47 -6.96
C GLY A 107 -9.49 -5.89 -5.71
N ARG A 108 -9.03 -4.94 -4.88
CA ARG A 108 -8.17 -5.21 -3.71
C ARG A 108 -8.81 -4.78 -2.40
N VAL A 109 -8.36 -5.42 -1.32
CA VAL A 109 -8.62 -4.93 0.04
C VAL A 109 -7.68 -3.77 0.31
N LEU A 110 -8.24 -2.59 0.62
CA LEU A 110 -7.44 -1.46 1.08
C LEU A 110 -6.99 -1.71 2.52
N VAL A 111 -5.68 -1.68 2.75
CA VAL A 111 -5.05 -1.89 4.05
C VAL A 111 -4.35 -0.60 4.46
N ALA A 112 -4.64 -0.07 5.64
CA ALA A 112 -3.91 1.08 6.19
C ALA A 112 -4.02 1.08 7.72
N HIS A 113 -3.07 1.71 8.41
CA HIS A 113 -3.06 1.78 9.88
C HIS A 113 -4.29 2.48 10.47
N ASN A 114 -4.93 3.36 9.70
CA ASN A 114 -6.24 3.91 10.00
C ASN A 114 -7.11 3.91 8.73
N ALA A 115 -7.45 2.72 8.23
CA ALA A 115 -8.15 2.56 6.97
C ALA A 115 -9.45 3.37 6.81
N VAL A 116 -10.11 3.76 7.91
CA VAL A 116 -11.27 4.67 7.85
C VAL A 116 -10.84 6.08 7.45
N PHE A 117 -9.75 6.59 8.01
CA PHE A 117 -9.19 7.91 7.69
C PHE A 117 -8.71 7.96 6.24
N ASP A 118 -7.77 7.09 5.85
CA ASP A 118 -7.18 7.05 4.50
C ASP A 118 -8.26 6.94 3.43
N TRP A 119 -9.19 5.99 3.63
CA TRP A 119 -10.35 5.84 2.76
C TRP A 119 -11.16 7.12 2.66
N SER A 120 -11.44 7.79 3.78
CA SER A 120 -12.27 8.99 3.77
C SER A 120 -11.63 10.13 2.98
N MET A 121 -10.31 10.25 3.01
CA MET A 121 -9.57 11.24 2.23
C MET A 121 -9.62 10.90 0.74
N ILE A 122 -9.31 9.65 0.38
CA ILE A 122 -9.35 9.15 -1.00
C ILE A 122 -10.74 9.33 -1.59
N ALA A 123 -11.78 8.82 -0.91
CA ALA A 123 -13.15 8.87 -1.40
C ALA A 123 -13.63 10.32 -1.64
N ARG A 124 -13.23 11.27 -0.78
CA ARG A 124 -13.59 12.68 -0.97
C ARG A 124 -12.84 13.31 -2.13
N GLU A 125 -11.56 12.98 -2.35
CA GLU A 125 -10.83 13.48 -3.51
C GLU A 125 -11.40 12.93 -4.83
N PHE A 126 -11.73 11.64 -4.88
CA PHE A 126 -12.46 11.06 -6.01
C PHE A 126 -13.80 11.77 -6.24
N ALA A 127 -14.58 12.01 -5.18
CA ALA A 127 -15.84 12.74 -5.30
C ALA A 127 -15.66 14.18 -5.83
N ARG A 128 -14.60 14.89 -5.43
CA ARG A 128 -14.25 16.22 -5.97
C ARG A 128 -13.85 16.15 -7.45
N ALA A 129 -13.21 15.07 -7.87
CA ALA A 129 -12.88 14.79 -9.26
C ALA A 129 -14.08 14.29 -10.09
N GLY A 130 -15.26 14.11 -9.48
CA GLY A 130 -16.46 13.63 -10.15
C GLY A 130 -16.51 12.11 -10.37
N ASP A 131 -15.75 11.34 -9.58
CA ASP A 131 -15.60 9.89 -9.71
C ASP A 131 -15.78 9.16 -8.36
N THR A 132 -15.74 7.84 -8.35
CA THR A 132 -15.84 6.99 -7.16
C THR A 132 -14.66 6.02 -7.10
N ALA A 133 -13.93 6.03 -5.97
CA ALA A 133 -12.83 5.10 -5.76
C ALA A 133 -13.30 3.63 -5.74
N PRO A 134 -12.60 2.70 -6.41
CA PRO A 134 -13.03 1.30 -6.57
C PRO A 134 -12.73 0.41 -5.36
N VAL A 135 -12.98 0.89 -4.13
CA VAL A 135 -12.70 0.15 -2.89
C VAL A 135 -14.00 -0.39 -2.31
N ARG A 136 -14.08 -1.71 -2.13
CA ARG A 136 -15.24 -2.39 -1.52
C ARG A 136 -14.96 -2.87 -0.10
N GLU A 137 -13.72 -3.26 0.15
CA GLU A 137 -13.27 -3.87 1.39
C GLU A 137 -12.07 -3.11 1.96
N ARG A 138 -12.03 -3.01 3.28
CA ARG A 138 -11.01 -2.25 4.02
C ARG A 138 -10.59 -3.04 5.25
N LEU A 139 -9.30 -3.01 5.56
CA LEU A 139 -8.70 -3.65 6.72
C LEU A 139 -7.78 -2.66 7.44
N CYS A 140 -7.88 -2.63 8.77
CA CYS A 140 -7.09 -1.78 9.65
C CYS A 140 -6.19 -2.64 10.54
#